data_AF-A0A7K7PQW8-F1
#
_entry.id   AF-A0A7K7PQW8-F1
#
_cell.length_a   1.000
_cell.length_b   1.000
_cell.length_c   1.000
_cell.angle_alpha   90.00
_cell.angle_beta   90.00
_cell.angle_gamma   90.00
#
_symmetry.space_group_name_H-M   'P 1'
#
loop_
_entity.id
_entity.type
_entity.pdbx_description
1 polymer ?
#
loop_
_entity_poly.entity_id
_entity_poly.type
_entity_poly.pdbx_seq_one_letter_code
_entity_poly.pdbx_strand_id
1 'polypeptide(L)'
;SPPAVVLLLSLLGLAAAGKLLVVPEDGSHWLSMRELLDMLQQRGHDVVVVAPEVTLQIKASKNFVMKMYSVPYTQEELEKAFQAFFRGSFEEGWIFKRFLKAYKGMKTLTDCWVTSCKQLLQNKELIRYLEESKFDAILTDPVATCGLILAEHLSLPSVYFLRGAPCGLDLDARLCPNPPSYVPRVFTDLTDRMSFLQRVKNLLFDIPNVFLCDFAFQPYSKLASEFLQREVTVLDLLRKGSVWLLRLDFVLDYPRPLMPNIFPIGGIHCAHKELPQ
;
A
#
# COMPACT_ATOMS: atom_id res chain seq x y z
N SER A 1 10.77 -43.87 11.27
CA SER A 1 11.37 -43.99 12.61
C SER A 1 11.13 -42.71 13.39
N PRO A 2 10.75 -42.74 14.67
CA PRO A 2 10.56 -41.54 15.50
C PRO A 2 11.71 -40.51 15.47
N PRO A 3 13.00 -40.92 15.35
CA PRO A 3 14.12 -39.98 15.19
C PRO A 3 14.04 -39.12 13.92
N ALA A 4 13.54 -39.66 12.81
CA ALA A 4 13.40 -38.92 11.56
C ALA A 4 12.29 -37.87 11.65
N VAL A 5 11.22 -38.16 12.42
CA VAL A 5 10.13 -37.23 12.67
C VAL A 5 10.60 -36.08 13.57
N VAL A 6 11.39 -36.38 14.62
CA VAL A 6 12.00 -35.35 15.48
C VAL A 6 13.00 -34.49 14.71
N LEU A 7 13.80 -35.08 13.82
CA LEU A 7 14.73 -34.34 12.96
C LEU A 7 13.98 -33.41 11.99
N LEU A 8 12.92 -33.89 11.34
CA LEU A 8 12.05 -33.08 10.48
C LEU A 8 11.34 -31.96 11.25
N LEU A 9 10.89 -32.23 12.49
CA LEU A 9 10.31 -31.21 13.39
C LEU A 9 11.35 -30.18 13.85
N SER A 10 12.61 -30.57 14.04
CA SER A 10 13.69 -29.64 14.37
C SER A 10 14.10 -28.76 13.17
N LEU A 11 13.96 -29.29 11.95
CA LEU A 11 14.17 -28.54 10.70
C LEU A 11 12.99 -27.61 10.36
N LEU A 12 11.78 -27.91 10.84
CA LEU A 12 10.62 -27.01 10.72
C LEU A 12 10.80 -25.70 11.51
N GLY A 13 11.64 -25.70 12.55
CA GLY A 13 12.03 -24.48 13.29
C GLY A 13 13.11 -23.64 12.60
N LEU A 14 13.77 -24.18 11.57
CA LEU A 14 14.71 -23.47 10.71
C LEU A 14 13.96 -22.96 9.47
N ALA A 15 12.92 -22.14 9.66
CA ALA A 15 12.40 -21.34 8.56
C ALA A 15 13.53 -20.38 8.15
N ALA A 16 14.12 -20.61 6.97
CA ALA A 16 15.14 -19.72 6.44
C ALA A 16 14.52 -18.33 6.32
N ALA A 17 15.10 -17.36 7.02
CA ALA A 17 14.63 -16.00 6.96
C ALA A 17 15.00 -15.41 5.60
N GLY A 18 13.98 -15.02 4.83
CA GLY A 18 14.15 -14.44 3.50
C GLY A 18 14.61 -12.98 3.53
N LYS A 19 15.19 -12.54 2.42
CA LYS A 19 15.60 -11.16 2.15
C LYS A 19 14.47 -10.39 1.47
N LEU A 20 13.98 -9.35 2.13
CA LEU A 20 12.83 -8.56 1.70
C LEU A 20 13.24 -7.18 1.21
N LEU A 21 12.78 -6.85 -0.01
CA LEU A 21 12.77 -5.48 -0.50
C LEU A 21 11.51 -4.80 0.02
N VAL A 22 11.64 -3.63 0.63
CA VAL A 22 10.50 -2.86 1.13
C VAL A 22 10.42 -1.54 0.38
N VAL A 23 9.27 -1.30 -0.25
CA VAL A 23 8.94 -0.02 -0.91
C VAL A 23 7.71 0.54 -0.21
N PRO A 24 7.90 1.34 0.87
CA PRO A 24 6.83 1.84 1.69
C PRO A 24 6.10 3.01 1.02
N GLU A 25 4.92 3.31 1.55
CA GLU A 25 4.29 4.61 1.39
C GLU A 25 4.52 5.47 2.65
N ASP A 26 4.71 6.77 2.48
CA ASP A 26 5.07 7.68 3.54
C ASP A 26 3.85 8.07 4.42
N GLY A 27 4.06 8.94 5.41
CA GLY A 27 3.02 9.40 6.30
C GLY A 27 2.52 8.31 7.25
N SER A 28 1.21 8.18 7.40
CA SER A 28 0.60 7.22 8.33
C SER A 28 0.75 5.76 7.89
N HIS A 29 1.03 5.51 6.61
CA HIS A 29 1.23 4.17 6.07
C HIS A 29 2.53 3.56 6.60
N TRP A 30 3.60 4.36 6.61
CA TRP A 30 4.90 3.99 7.16
C TRP A 30 4.83 3.59 8.64
N LEU A 31 4.06 4.30 9.47
CA LEU A 31 4.02 4.05 10.92
C LEU A 31 3.59 2.61 11.24
N SER A 32 2.58 2.08 10.55
CA SER A 32 2.14 0.70 10.74
C SER A 32 3.11 -0.30 10.11
N MET A 33 3.70 0.04 8.96
CA MET A 33 4.64 -0.84 8.27
C MET A 33 5.93 -1.01 9.07
N ARG A 34 6.45 0.05 9.70
CA ARG A 34 7.66 0.02 10.51
C ARG A 34 7.60 -1.05 11.61
N GLU A 35 6.50 -1.13 12.34
CA GLU A 35 6.32 -2.13 13.40
C GLU A 35 6.38 -3.56 12.82
N LEU A 36 5.81 -3.77 11.62
CA LEU A 36 5.94 -5.04 10.90
C LEU A 36 7.40 -5.34 10.53
N LEU A 37 8.13 -4.34 10.04
CA LEU A 37 9.54 -4.52 9.65
C LEU A 37 10.42 -4.89 10.84
N ASP A 38 10.23 -4.23 11.99
CA ASP A 38 10.96 -4.55 13.21
C ASP A 38 10.68 -6.00 13.66
N MET A 39 9.42 -6.43 13.59
CA MET A 39 9.04 -7.83 13.87
C MET A 39 9.61 -8.85 12.88
N LEU A 40 9.73 -8.49 11.60
CA LEU A 40 10.33 -9.36 10.58
C LEU A 40 11.85 -9.48 10.80
N GLN A 41 12.51 -8.38 11.09
CA GLN A 41 13.94 -8.35 11.41
C GLN A 41 14.25 -9.17 12.68
N GLN A 42 13.43 -9.05 13.73
CA GLN A 42 13.56 -9.88 14.95
C GLN A 42 13.39 -11.39 14.68
N ARG A 43 12.64 -11.75 13.62
CA ARG A 43 12.51 -13.13 13.14
C ARG A 43 13.61 -13.56 12.17
N GLY A 44 14.63 -12.71 11.99
CA GLY A 44 15.84 -12.99 11.21
C GLY A 44 15.80 -12.54 9.76
N HIS A 45 14.72 -11.92 9.28
CA HIS A 45 14.62 -11.47 7.88
C HIS A 45 15.63 -10.34 7.60
N ASP A 46 16.31 -10.42 6.45
CA ASP A 46 17.16 -9.34 5.95
C ASP A 46 16.25 -8.32 5.23
N VAL A 47 16.15 -7.12 5.78
CA VAL A 47 15.20 -6.09 5.31
C VAL A 47 15.97 -4.91 4.71
N VAL A 48 15.65 -4.58 3.46
CA VAL A 48 16.16 -3.40 2.76
C VAL A 48 14.99 -2.50 2.37
N VAL A 49 14.93 -1.30 2.95
CA VAL A 49 13.93 -0.29 2.64
C VAL A 49 14.46 0.70 1.62
N VAL A 50 13.68 1.00 0.59
CA VAL A 50 13.97 2.04 -0.40
C VAL A 50 13.00 3.19 -0.24
N ALA A 51 13.50 4.41 -0.02
CA ALA A 51 12.66 5.58 0.25
C ALA A 51 13.31 6.86 -0.30
N PRO A 52 12.55 7.92 -0.63
CA PRO A 52 13.14 9.20 -0.99
C PRO A 52 13.83 9.85 0.24
N GLU A 53 14.78 10.76 0.00
CA GLU A 53 15.45 11.53 1.06
C GLU A 53 14.52 12.56 1.73
N VAL A 54 13.51 13.04 1.01
CA VAL A 54 12.51 14.00 1.50
C VAL A 54 11.21 13.26 1.79
N THR A 55 10.83 13.20 3.07
CA THR A 55 9.70 12.38 3.57
C THR A 55 8.99 13.06 4.74
N LEU A 56 7.73 12.68 4.98
CA LEU A 56 6.90 13.11 6.10
C LEU A 56 7.26 12.38 7.40
N GLN A 57 7.42 11.06 7.35
CA GLN A 57 7.57 10.22 8.55
C GLN A 57 8.69 9.19 8.46
N ILE A 58 9.19 8.86 7.26
CA ILE A 58 10.24 7.86 7.06
C ILE A 58 11.59 8.43 7.52
N LYS A 59 12.14 7.88 8.60
CA LYS A 59 13.44 8.29 9.14
C LYS A 59 14.44 7.15 9.06
N ALA A 60 15.72 7.51 8.96
CA ALA A 60 16.82 6.56 9.05
C ALA A 60 16.68 5.67 10.29
N SER A 61 16.78 4.36 10.11
CA SER A 61 16.71 3.35 11.16
C SER A 61 18.04 2.61 11.25
N LYS A 62 18.39 2.15 12.46
CA LYS A 62 19.51 1.23 12.69
C LYS A 62 19.07 -0.24 12.62
N ASN A 63 17.76 -0.50 12.61
CA ASN A 63 17.20 -1.85 12.65
C ASN A 63 17.27 -2.53 11.28
N PHE A 64 17.17 -1.77 10.19
CA PHE A 64 17.20 -2.31 8.84
C PHE A 64 17.97 -1.39 7.90
N VAL A 65 18.43 -1.94 6.78
CA VAL A 65 19.16 -1.17 5.78
C VAL A 65 18.19 -0.25 5.07
N MET A 66 18.57 1.03 4.92
CA MET A 66 17.80 2.00 4.16
C MET A 66 18.63 2.53 2.99
N LYS A 67 18.06 2.47 1.79
CA LYS A 67 18.59 3.05 0.55
C LYS A 67 17.75 4.27 0.20
N MET A 68 18.29 5.45 0.52
CA MET A 68 17.64 6.71 0.22
C MET A 68 18.07 7.23 -1.16
N TYR A 69 17.18 7.92 -1.85
CA TYR A 69 17.45 8.53 -3.15
C TYR A 69 16.92 9.97 -3.23
N SER A 70 17.63 10.81 -3.97
CA SER A 70 17.29 12.23 -4.09
C SER A 70 16.05 12.47 -4.94
N VAL A 71 15.32 13.53 -4.59
CA VAL A 71 14.08 13.94 -5.26
C VAL A 71 14.09 15.45 -5.54
N PRO A 72 13.44 15.91 -6.63
CA PRO A 72 13.50 17.30 -7.08
C PRO A 72 12.44 18.19 -6.41
N TYR A 73 12.11 17.91 -5.14
CA TYR A 73 11.20 18.72 -4.34
C TYR A 73 11.72 18.84 -2.92
N THR A 74 11.32 19.91 -2.25
CA THR A 74 11.71 20.24 -0.88
C THR A 74 10.73 19.67 0.14
N GLN A 75 11.17 19.58 1.40
CA GLN A 75 10.31 19.20 2.52
C GLN A 75 9.07 20.10 2.63
N GLU A 76 9.25 21.41 2.44
CA GLU A 76 8.16 22.39 2.51
C GLU A 76 7.11 22.17 1.41
N GLU A 77 7.53 21.82 0.20
CA GLU A 77 6.63 21.51 -0.91
C GLU A 77 5.81 20.25 -0.63
N LEU A 78 6.45 19.18 -0.12
CA LEU A 78 5.77 17.94 0.26
C LEU A 78 4.75 18.19 1.38
N GLU A 79 5.13 18.93 2.42
CA GLU A 79 4.24 19.28 3.53
C GLU A 79 3.06 20.13 3.09
N LYS A 80 3.28 21.11 2.20
CA LYS A 80 2.20 21.92 1.61
C LYS A 80 1.25 21.07 0.78
N ALA A 81 1.77 20.14 -0.03
CA ALA A 81 0.96 19.23 -0.83
C ALA A 81 0.08 18.35 0.07
N PHE A 82 0.67 17.77 1.12
CA PHE A 82 -0.04 16.97 2.11
C PHE A 82 -1.12 17.78 2.85
N GLN A 83 -0.79 18.98 3.32
CA GLN A 83 -1.76 19.87 3.98
C GLN A 83 -2.90 20.27 3.05
N ALA A 84 -2.63 20.54 1.77
CA ALA A 84 -3.66 20.86 0.78
C ALA A 84 -4.62 19.69 0.55
N PHE A 85 -4.10 18.46 0.48
CA PHE A 85 -4.92 17.24 0.41
C PHE A 85 -5.80 17.07 1.65
N PHE A 86 -5.22 17.20 2.85
CA PHE A 86 -5.98 17.08 4.11
C PHE A 86 -7.06 18.15 4.23
N ARG A 87 -6.72 19.42 4.05
CA ARG A 87 -7.68 20.53 4.11
C ARG A 87 -8.77 20.38 3.06
N GLY A 88 -8.43 20.03 1.83
CA GLY A 88 -9.40 19.81 0.77
C GLY A 88 -10.39 18.70 1.08
N SER A 89 -9.96 17.66 1.80
CA SER A 89 -10.78 16.48 2.12
C SER A 89 -11.70 16.70 3.33
N PHE A 90 -11.29 17.51 4.31
CA PHE A 90 -12.00 17.66 5.59
C PHE A 90 -12.60 19.04 5.86
N GLU A 91 -12.32 20.06 5.04
CA GLU A 91 -12.95 21.38 5.21
C GLU A 91 -14.47 21.34 4.94
N GLU A 92 -15.23 21.99 5.82
CA GLU A 92 -16.66 22.20 5.65
C GLU A 92 -16.95 23.21 4.54
N GLY A 93 -18.07 23.02 3.84
CA GLY A 93 -18.52 23.95 2.82
C GLY A 93 -19.31 23.28 1.70
N TRP A 94 -19.60 24.06 0.65
CA TRP A 94 -20.34 23.58 -0.51
C TRP A 94 -19.62 22.40 -1.20
N ILE A 95 -20.40 21.35 -1.50
CA ILE A 95 -19.88 20.04 -1.93
C ILE A 95 -18.95 20.12 -3.15
N PHE A 96 -19.27 20.98 -4.12
CA PHE A 96 -18.44 21.19 -5.32
C PHE A 96 -17.12 21.89 -5.01
N LYS A 97 -17.12 22.88 -4.11
CA LYS A 97 -15.89 23.58 -3.69
C LYS A 97 -14.97 22.63 -2.92
N ARG A 98 -15.54 21.78 -2.06
CA ARG A 98 -14.79 20.73 -1.35
C ARG A 98 -14.20 19.73 -2.34
N PHE A 99 -15.01 19.24 -3.28
CA PHE A 99 -14.56 18.32 -4.33
C PHE A 99 -13.38 18.90 -5.14
N LEU A 100 -13.49 20.15 -5.60
CA LEU A 100 -12.41 20.81 -6.35
C LEU A 100 -11.12 20.98 -5.53
N LYS A 101 -11.23 21.33 -4.25
CA LYS A 101 -10.07 21.44 -3.35
C LYS A 101 -9.43 20.08 -3.10
N ALA A 102 -10.22 19.06 -2.76
CA ALA A 102 -9.76 17.69 -2.56
C ALA A 102 -9.06 17.16 -3.82
N TYR A 103 -9.66 17.38 -4.99
CA TYR A 103 -9.07 17.01 -6.28
C TYR A 103 -7.72 17.69 -6.53
N LYS A 104 -7.64 19.01 -6.31
CA LYS A 104 -6.38 19.75 -6.49
C LYS A 104 -5.30 19.26 -5.52
N GLY A 105 -5.63 19.06 -4.25
CA GLY A 105 -4.71 18.55 -3.24
C GLY A 105 -4.24 17.14 -3.56
N MET A 106 -5.15 16.25 -3.95
CA MET A 106 -4.85 14.89 -4.37
C MET A 106 -3.93 14.86 -5.59
N LYS A 107 -4.20 15.69 -6.60
CA LYS A 107 -3.35 15.81 -7.78
C LYS A 107 -1.92 16.23 -7.40
N THR A 108 -1.75 17.27 -6.59
CA THR A 108 -0.42 17.73 -6.19
C THR A 108 0.34 16.66 -5.40
N LEU A 109 -0.34 15.94 -4.50
CA LEU A 109 0.27 14.84 -3.75
C LEU A 109 0.67 13.66 -4.66
N THR A 110 -0.23 13.26 -5.58
CA THR A 110 0.08 12.23 -6.59
C THR A 110 1.24 12.65 -7.48
N ASP A 111 1.34 13.91 -7.88
CA ASP A 111 2.46 14.42 -8.69
C ASP A 111 3.81 14.27 -7.94
N CYS A 112 3.84 14.54 -6.63
CA CYS A 112 5.02 14.29 -5.78
C CYS A 112 5.37 12.79 -5.73
N TRP A 113 4.38 11.92 -5.52
CA TRP A 113 4.62 10.48 -5.45
C TRP A 113 5.08 9.89 -6.80
N VAL A 114 4.46 10.27 -7.92
CA VAL A 114 4.87 9.86 -9.27
C VAL A 114 6.28 10.37 -9.58
N THR A 115 6.58 11.61 -9.21
CA THR A 115 7.93 12.19 -9.38
C THR A 115 8.96 11.40 -8.58
N SER A 116 8.65 11.06 -7.34
CA SER A 116 9.51 10.23 -6.49
C SER A 116 9.76 8.86 -7.10
N CYS A 117 8.71 8.21 -7.60
CA CYS A 117 8.84 6.92 -8.26
C CYS A 117 9.72 7.03 -9.52
N LYS A 118 9.51 8.07 -10.32
CA LYS A 118 10.33 8.31 -11.51
C LYS A 118 11.82 8.47 -11.16
N GLN A 119 12.16 9.20 -10.10
CA GLN A 119 13.56 9.33 -9.66
C GLN A 119 14.17 7.99 -9.23
N LEU A 120 13.40 7.17 -8.50
CA LEU A 120 13.82 5.82 -8.12
C LEU A 120 14.12 4.96 -9.35
N LEU A 121 13.19 4.90 -10.30
CA LEU A 121 13.32 4.11 -11.52
C LEU A 121 14.44 4.61 -12.45
N GLN A 122 14.75 5.90 -12.42
CA GLN A 122 15.85 6.49 -13.20
C GLN A 122 17.23 6.37 -12.52
N ASN A 123 17.27 6.03 -11.23
CA ASN A 123 18.51 5.84 -10.49
C ASN A 123 19.17 4.51 -10.86
N LYS A 124 20.02 4.53 -11.88
CA LYS A 124 20.70 3.33 -12.40
C LYS A 124 21.54 2.60 -11.37
N GLU A 125 22.19 3.32 -10.46
CA GLU A 125 23.01 2.71 -9.42
C GLU A 125 22.15 1.92 -8.44
N LEU A 126 21.05 2.53 -7.99
CA LEU A 126 20.11 1.88 -7.08
C LEU A 126 19.39 0.71 -7.75
N ILE A 127 18.89 0.86 -8.98
CA ILE A 127 18.27 -0.24 -9.73
C ILE A 127 19.23 -1.42 -9.88
N ARG A 128 20.48 -1.17 -10.28
CA ARG A 128 21.51 -2.23 -10.36
C ARG A 128 21.74 -2.91 -9.02
N TYR A 129 21.84 -2.14 -7.93
CA TYR A 129 21.95 -2.70 -6.59
C TYR A 129 20.76 -3.62 -6.25
N LEU A 130 19.53 -3.23 -6.62
CA LEU A 130 18.33 -4.03 -6.36
C LEU A 130 18.33 -5.34 -7.17
N GLU A 131 18.76 -5.30 -8.43
CA GLU A 131 18.90 -6.48 -9.30
C GLU A 131 19.96 -7.46 -8.76
N GLU A 132 21.11 -6.95 -8.32
CA GLU A 132 22.21 -7.76 -7.80
C GLU A 132 21.95 -8.32 -6.40
N SER A 133 21.05 -7.67 -5.64
CA SER A 133 20.77 -8.01 -4.24
C SER A 133 19.99 -9.30 -4.03
N LYS A 134 19.36 -9.87 -5.07
CA LYS A 134 18.60 -11.15 -5.06
C LYS A 134 17.62 -11.25 -3.88
N PHE A 135 16.58 -10.42 -3.91
CA PHE A 135 15.49 -10.47 -2.94
C PHE A 135 14.60 -11.69 -3.15
N ASP A 136 13.97 -12.18 -2.09
CA ASP A 136 13.02 -13.29 -2.14
C ASP A 136 11.58 -12.81 -2.39
N ALA A 137 11.23 -11.62 -1.90
CA ALA A 137 9.95 -10.98 -2.10
C ALA A 137 10.04 -9.46 -1.91
N ILE A 138 9.00 -8.77 -2.37
CA ILE A 138 8.82 -7.33 -2.15
C ILE A 138 7.59 -7.06 -1.27
N LEU A 139 7.79 -6.31 -0.19
CA LEU A 139 6.73 -5.80 0.69
C LEU A 139 6.45 -4.34 0.33
N THR A 140 5.24 -4.02 -0.09
CA THR A 140 4.91 -2.66 -0.53
C THR A 140 3.47 -2.28 -0.20
N ASP A 141 3.24 -0.98 0.02
CA ASP A 141 1.89 -0.44 0.01
C ASP A 141 1.53 -0.05 -1.45
N PRO A 142 0.55 -0.72 -2.08
CA PRO A 142 0.23 -0.52 -3.49
C PRO A 142 -0.39 0.85 -3.82
N VAL A 143 -0.70 1.70 -2.84
CA VAL A 143 -1.36 3.01 -3.07
C VAL A 143 -0.57 3.92 -4.02
N ALA A 144 0.76 4.01 -3.89
CA ALA A 144 1.60 4.79 -4.80
C ALA A 144 2.22 3.96 -5.94
N THR A 145 1.87 2.68 -6.06
CA THR A 145 2.18 1.77 -7.18
C THR A 145 3.65 1.56 -7.57
N CYS A 146 4.61 2.34 -7.06
CA CYS A 146 6.02 2.23 -7.44
C CYS A 146 6.63 0.88 -7.12
N GLY A 147 6.26 0.33 -5.95
CA GLY A 147 6.64 -1.02 -5.56
C GLY A 147 6.07 -2.08 -6.51
N LEU A 148 4.92 -1.84 -7.15
CA LEU A 148 4.36 -2.76 -8.15
C LEU A 148 5.23 -2.80 -9.42
N ILE A 149 5.73 -1.64 -9.85
CA ILE A 149 6.61 -1.52 -11.02
C ILE A 149 7.95 -2.23 -10.74
N LEU A 150 8.53 -2.00 -9.56
CA LEU A 150 9.76 -2.68 -9.15
C LEU A 150 9.58 -4.19 -9.00
N ALA A 151 8.45 -4.63 -8.44
CA ALA A 151 8.12 -6.05 -8.34
C ALA A 151 8.13 -6.72 -9.71
N GLU A 152 7.50 -6.08 -10.70
CA GLU A 152 7.46 -6.57 -12.07
C GLU A 152 8.84 -6.62 -12.72
N HIS A 153 9.61 -5.53 -12.60
CA HIS A 153 10.96 -5.43 -13.16
C HIS A 153 11.90 -6.48 -12.58
N LEU A 154 11.87 -6.67 -11.27
CA LEU A 154 12.72 -7.61 -10.54
C LEU A 154 12.16 -9.04 -10.56
N SER A 155 10.97 -9.26 -11.13
CA SER A 155 10.26 -10.54 -11.12
C SER A 155 10.07 -11.14 -9.71
N LEU A 156 9.75 -10.28 -8.74
CA LEU A 156 9.59 -10.67 -7.34
C LEU A 156 8.11 -10.94 -6.99
N PRO A 157 7.82 -11.95 -6.14
CA PRO A 157 6.49 -12.10 -5.57
C PRO A 157 6.18 -10.93 -4.63
N SER A 158 5.00 -10.35 -4.79
CA SER A 158 4.59 -9.17 -4.02
C SER A 158 3.73 -9.53 -2.81
N VAL A 159 4.12 -8.97 -1.66
CA VAL A 159 3.33 -8.90 -0.43
C VAL A 159 2.80 -7.48 -0.29
N TYR A 160 1.49 -7.31 -0.42
CA TYR A 160 0.87 -5.99 -0.30
C TYR A 160 0.43 -5.72 1.13
N PHE A 161 0.80 -4.54 1.64
CA PHE A 161 0.44 -4.07 2.95
C PHE A 161 -0.42 -2.81 2.82
N LEU A 162 -1.72 -2.93 3.07
CA LEU A 162 -2.68 -1.86 2.78
C LEU A 162 -3.90 -1.93 3.70
N ARG A 163 -4.60 -0.81 3.83
CA ARG A 163 -5.97 -0.78 4.41
C ARG A 163 -7.03 -1.07 3.34
N GLY A 164 -6.78 -0.59 2.13
CA GLY A 164 -7.60 -0.70 0.94
C GLY A 164 -6.99 0.21 -0.14
N ALA A 165 -7.40 0.04 -1.40
CA ALA A 165 -7.02 0.94 -2.47
C ALA A 165 -8.20 1.85 -2.85
N PRO A 166 -7.95 3.08 -3.30
CA PRO A 166 -8.99 3.93 -3.85
C PRO A 166 -9.82 3.21 -4.92
N CYS A 167 -11.11 3.53 -4.96
CA CYS A 167 -12.08 3.06 -5.96
C CYS A 167 -12.25 1.56 -6.08
N GLY A 168 -11.87 0.80 -5.05
CA GLY A 168 -12.00 -0.66 -5.06
C GLY A 168 -10.99 -1.36 -5.95
N LEU A 169 -9.91 -0.68 -6.37
CA LEU A 169 -8.89 -1.27 -7.23
C LEU A 169 -8.28 -2.55 -6.62
N ASP A 170 -8.16 -2.60 -5.30
CA ASP A 170 -7.70 -3.80 -4.59
C ASP A 170 -8.70 -4.95 -4.69
N LEU A 171 -10.00 -4.67 -4.74
CA LEU A 171 -11.06 -5.67 -4.89
C LEU A 171 -11.10 -6.18 -6.34
N ASP A 172 -11.01 -5.27 -7.31
CA ASP A 172 -11.01 -5.59 -8.74
C ASP A 172 -9.76 -6.39 -9.14
N ALA A 173 -8.58 -6.02 -8.61
CA ALA A 173 -7.35 -6.77 -8.83
C ALA A 173 -7.43 -8.20 -8.28
N ARG A 174 -8.22 -8.41 -7.23
CA ARG A 174 -8.42 -9.72 -6.61
C ARG A 174 -9.61 -10.50 -7.17
N LEU A 175 -10.39 -9.90 -8.08
CA LEU A 175 -11.69 -10.42 -8.51
C LEU A 175 -12.62 -10.73 -7.32
N CYS A 176 -12.49 -9.93 -6.25
CA CYS A 176 -13.21 -10.13 -5.00
C CYS A 176 -14.61 -9.52 -5.11
N PRO A 177 -15.69 -10.26 -4.81
CA PRO A 177 -17.04 -9.68 -4.87
C PRO A 177 -17.20 -8.52 -3.89
N ASN A 178 -17.77 -7.42 -4.36
CA ASN A 178 -17.96 -6.20 -3.57
C ASN A 178 -19.39 -5.62 -3.71
N PRO A 179 -20.44 -6.36 -3.30
CA PRO A 179 -21.81 -5.99 -3.59
C PRO A 179 -22.30 -4.79 -2.75
N PRO A 180 -22.78 -3.71 -3.39
CA PRO A 180 -23.27 -2.53 -2.69
C PRO A 180 -24.61 -2.74 -1.96
N SER A 181 -25.21 -3.93 -2.06
CA SER A 181 -26.46 -4.28 -1.36
C SER A 181 -26.29 -4.52 0.13
N TYR A 182 -25.08 -4.87 0.58
CA TYR A 182 -24.77 -5.09 2.01
C TYR A 182 -23.36 -4.64 2.41
N VAL A 183 -22.45 -4.34 1.47
CA VAL A 183 -21.15 -3.75 1.79
C VAL A 183 -21.26 -2.22 1.73
N PRO A 184 -21.19 -1.49 2.86
CA PRO A 184 -21.31 -0.04 2.85
C PRO A 184 -20.11 0.62 2.18
N ARG A 185 -20.35 1.69 1.41
CA ARG A 185 -19.30 2.50 0.78
C ARG A 185 -18.77 3.53 1.77
N VAL A 186 -17.46 3.75 1.70
CA VAL A 186 -16.77 4.76 2.53
C VAL A 186 -17.44 6.12 2.28
N PHE A 187 -17.60 6.91 3.34
CA PHE A 187 -18.26 8.23 3.34
C PHE A 187 -19.78 8.24 3.12
N THR A 188 -20.46 7.09 3.23
CA THR A 188 -21.94 7.05 3.16
C THR A 188 -22.64 7.07 4.52
N ASP A 189 -21.88 6.88 5.60
CA ASP A 189 -22.33 6.64 6.99
C ASP A 189 -23.32 5.46 7.11
N LEU A 190 -23.31 4.56 6.14
CA LEU A 190 -24.14 3.36 6.12
C LEU A 190 -23.46 2.19 6.83
N THR A 191 -24.27 1.22 7.24
CA THR A 191 -23.83 -0.03 7.88
C THR A 191 -24.10 -1.23 6.96
N ASP A 192 -23.78 -2.44 7.41
CA ASP A 192 -24.18 -3.69 6.75
C ASP A 192 -25.71 -3.90 6.74
N ARG A 193 -26.44 -3.19 7.62
CA ARG A 193 -27.89 -3.18 7.67
C ARG A 193 -28.45 -1.93 6.99
N MET A 194 -28.86 -2.08 5.73
CA MET A 194 -29.42 -1.03 4.89
C MET A 194 -30.85 -1.33 4.46
N SER A 195 -31.73 -0.33 4.56
CA SER A 195 -33.03 -0.29 3.89
C SER A 195 -32.88 -0.19 2.38
N PHE A 196 -33.96 -0.39 1.62
CA PHE A 196 -33.92 -0.29 0.16
C PHE A 196 -33.35 1.04 -0.35
N LEU A 197 -33.83 2.17 0.19
CA LEU A 197 -33.33 3.50 -0.22
C LEU A 197 -31.87 3.73 0.17
N GLN A 198 -31.43 3.18 1.32
CA GLN A 198 -30.03 3.23 1.72
C GLN A 198 -29.15 2.41 0.76
N ARG A 199 -29.62 1.26 0.28
CA ARG A 199 -28.91 0.47 -0.76
C ARG A 199 -28.81 1.22 -2.08
N VAL A 200 -29.88 1.92 -2.48
CA VAL A 200 -29.86 2.78 -3.67
C VAL A 200 -28.84 3.91 -3.50
N LYS A 201 -28.83 4.61 -2.35
CA LYS A 201 -27.81 5.61 -2.02
C LYS A 201 -26.40 5.00 -2.09
N ASN A 202 -26.20 3.82 -1.51
CA ASN A 202 -24.91 3.14 -1.47
C ASN A 202 -24.40 2.81 -2.89
N LEU A 203 -25.27 2.32 -3.77
CA LEU A 203 -24.98 2.06 -5.17
C LEU A 203 -24.62 3.35 -5.94
N LEU A 204 -25.37 4.44 -5.73
CA LEU A 204 -25.10 5.71 -6.39
C LEU A 204 -23.76 6.32 -5.97
N PHE A 205 -23.32 6.09 -4.73
CA PHE A 205 -21.99 6.49 -4.26
C PHE A 205 -20.85 5.65 -4.85
N ASP A 206 -21.13 4.45 -5.36
CA ASP A 206 -20.13 3.57 -5.95
C ASP A 206 -19.71 4.02 -7.37
N ILE A 207 -20.66 4.58 -8.13
CA ILE A 207 -20.47 4.92 -9.56
C ILE A 207 -19.38 5.99 -9.78
N PRO A 208 -19.31 7.12 -9.02
CA PRO A 208 -18.32 8.16 -9.25
C PRO A 208 -16.87 7.75 -8.93
N ASN A 209 -16.67 6.72 -8.11
CA ASN A 209 -15.33 6.26 -7.74
C ASN A 209 -14.54 5.79 -8.97
N VAL A 210 -15.20 5.19 -9.97
CA VAL A 210 -14.50 4.64 -11.14
C VAL A 210 -13.73 5.72 -11.92
N PHE A 211 -14.33 6.89 -12.18
CA PHE A 211 -13.72 7.93 -13.02
C PHE A 211 -12.58 8.71 -12.35
N LEU A 212 -12.63 8.89 -11.02
CA LEU A 212 -11.60 9.60 -10.27
C LEU A 212 -10.29 8.80 -10.21
N CYS A 213 -10.39 7.47 -10.21
CA CYS A 213 -9.22 6.60 -10.10
C CYS A 213 -8.43 6.47 -11.40
N ASP A 214 -9.09 6.51 -12.56
CA ASP A 214 -8.36 6.55 -13.83
C ASP A 214 -7.37 7.73 -13.79
N PHE A 215 -7.83 8.93 -13.42
CA PHE A 215 -6.96 10.09 -13.35
C PHE A 215 -5.78 9.93 -12.36
N ALA A 216 -6.01 9.31 -11.20
CA ALA A 216 -4.96 9.11 -10.20
C ALA A 216 -3.90 8.08 -10.62
N PHE A 217 -4.30 7.03 -11.36
CA PHE A 217 -3.41 5.93 -11.73
C PHE A 217 -2.87 5.98 -13.17
N GLN A 218 -3.43 6.83 -14.04
CA GLN A 218 -2.91 7.06 -15.40
C GLN A 218 -1.44 7.48 -15.42
N PRO A 219 -0.96 8.45 -14.59
CA PRO A 219 0.45 8.83 -14.55
C PRO A 219 1.37 7.64 -14.23
N TYR A 220 0.94 6.76 -13.32
CA TYR A 220 1.68 5.55 -12.97
C TYR A 220 1.66 4.50 -14.08
N SER A 221 0.52 4.30 -14.75
CA SER A 221 0.43 3.36 -15.88
C SER A 221 1.36 3.78 -17.03
N LYS A 222 1.44 5.10 -17.30
CA LYS A 222 2.39 5.67 -18.25
C LYS A 222 3.83 5.45 -17.82
N LEU A 223 4.18 5.80 -16.57
CA LEU A 223 5.53 5.63 -16.02
C LEU A 223 5.96 4.15 -16.04
N ALA A 224 5.07 3.25 -15.66
CA ALA A 224 5.29 1.80 -15.68
C ALA A 224 5.53 1.29 -17.10
N SER A 225 4.70 1.71 -18.06
CA SER A 225 4.84 1.29 -19.44
C SER A 225 6.14 1.79 -20.08
N GLU A 226 6.53 3.04 -19.78
CA GLU A 226 7.82 3.61 -20.20
C GLU A 226 9.00 2.86 -19.58
N PHE A 227 8.95 2.53 -18.29
CA PHE A 227 10.06 1.85 -17.62
C PHE A 227 10.19 0.38 -18.05
N LEU A 228 9.07 -0.34 -18.11
CA LEU A 228 9.02 -1.77 -18.45
C LEU A 228 9.06 -2.04 -19.97
N GLN A 229 9.05 -0.98 -20.80
CA GLN A 229 9.10 -1.05 -22.26
C GLN A 229 7.97 -1.89 -22.89
N ARG A 230 6.80 -1.89 -22.26
CA ARG A 230 5.59 -2.58 -22.73
C ARG A 230 4.34 -1.93 -22.15
N GLU A 231 3.22 -1.99 -22.86
CA GLU A 231 1.95 -1.47 -22.33
C GLU A 231 1.50 -2.27 -21.10
N VAL A 232 1.31 -1.57 -19.97
CA VAL A 232 0.78 -2.10 -18.72
C VAL A 232 -0.11 -1.09 -18.03
N THR A 233 -1.14 -1.57 -17.35
CA THR A 233 -1.94 -0.77 -16.43
C THR A 233 -1.54 -1.05 -14.98
N VAL A 234 -1.83 -0.11 -14.07
CA VAL A 234 -1.68 -0.36 -12.62
C VAL A 234 -2.48 -1.58 -12.19
N LEU A 235 -3.67 -1.80 -12.76
CA LEU A 235 -4.50 -2.97 -12.45
C LEU A 235 -3.80 -4.28 -12.83
N ASP A 236 -3.11 -4.33 -13.97
CA ASP A 236 -2.37 -5.52 -14.41
C ASP A 236 -1.22 -5.86 -13.46
N LEU A 237 -0.50 -4.83 -12.98
CA LEU A 237 0.56 -5.01 -11.98
C LEU A 237 -0.02 -5.43 -10.63
N LEU A 238 -1.11 -4.78 -10.20
CA LEU A 238 -1.73 -5.05 -8.91
C LEU A 238 -2.31 -6.48 -8.83
N ARG A 239 -2.83 -7.02 -9.94
CA ARG A 239 -3.31 -8.42 -10.03
C ARG A 239 -2.25 -9.47 -9.69
N LYS A 240 -0.96 -9.14 -9.76
CA LYS A 240 0.15 -10.06 -9.47
C LYS A 240 0.47 -10.20 -7.97
N GLY A 241 -0.32 -9.59 -7.09
CA GLY A 241 -0.15 -9.69 -5.64
C GLY A 241 -0.27 -11.12 -5.13
N SER A 242 0.81 -11.66 -4.56
CA SER A 242 0.85 -13.01 -4.02
C SER A 242 0.16 -13.09 -2.66
N VAL A 243 0.42 -12.11 -1.78
CA VAL A 243 -0.13 -12.05 -0.42
C VAL A 243 -0.66 -10.65 -0.14
N TRP A 244 -1.83 -10.57 0.50
CA TRP A 244 -2.49 -9.31 0.84
C TRP A 244 -2.66 -9.19 2.35
N LEU A 245 -1.76 -8.44 2.99
CA LEU A 245 -1.83 -8.09 4.40
C LEU A 245 -2.74 -6.86 4.56
N LEU A 246 -4.00 -7.11 4.94
CA LEU A 246 -4.98 -6.05 5.11
C LEU A 246 -4.98 -5.54 6.55
N ARG A 247 -4.73 -4.23 6.73
CA ARG A 247 -4.84 -3.55 8.03
C ARG A 247 -6.31 -3.41 8.46
N LEU A 248 -6.98 -4.53 8.71
CA LEU A 248 -8.40 -4.61 9.05
C LEU A 248 -8.64 -5.58 10.19
N ASP A 249 -9.71 -5.32 10.94
CA ASP A 249 -10.13 -6.16 12.05
C ASP A 249 -11.63 -6.46 11.93
N PHE A 250 -12.01 -7.72 12.06
CA PHE A 250 -13.41 -8.15 11.92
C PHE A 250 -14.34 -7.57 12.98
N VAL A 251 -13.82 -7.06 14.10
CA VAL A 251 -14.60 -6.37 15.14
C VAL A 251 -14.97 -4.95 14.70
N LEU A 252 -14.12 -4.29 13.89
CA LEU A 252 -14.29 -2.89 13.48
C LEU A 252 -14.78 -2.73 12.04
N ASP A 253 -14.72 -3.79 11.25
CA ASP A 253 -15.08 -3.79 9.83
C ASP A 253 -16.37 -4.55 9.55
N TYR A 254 -17.12 -4.09 8.54
CA TYR A 254 -18.33 -4.76 8.10
C TYR A 254 -18.03 -6.06 7.34
N PRO A 255 -18.93 -7.07 7.43
CA PRO A 255 -18.77 -8.32 6.69
C PRO A 255 -18.61 -8.09 5.19
N ARG A 256 -17.54 -8.63 4.62
CA ARG A 256 -17.29 -8.62 3.17
C ARG A 256 -16.55 -9.90 2.73
N PRO A 257 -16.72 -10.33 1.47
CA PRO A 257 -15.97 -11.46 0.93
C PRO A 257 -14.45 -11.25 1.03
N LEU A 258 -13.72 -12.34 1.28
CA LEU A 258 -12.25 -12.36 1.30
C LEU A 258 -11.75 -13.48 0.38
N MET A 259 -10.61 -13.23 -0.28
CA MET A 259 -9.90 -14.22 -1.09
C MET A 259 -8.90 -15.00 -0.23
N PRO A 260 -8.54 -16.25 -0.60
CA PRO A 260 -7.66 -17.09 0.22
C PRO A 260 -6.27 -16.53 0.50
N ASN A 261 -5.77 -15.61 -0.34
CA ASN A 261 -4.47 -14.97 -0.18
C ASN A 261 -4.52 -13.66 0.64
N ILE A 262 -5.63 -13.42 1.36
CA ILE A 262 -5.83 -12.24 2.20
C ILE A 262 -5.68 -12.62 3.67
N PHE A 263 -4.85 -11.84 4.37
CA PHE A 263 -4.60 -11.98 5.79
C PHE A 263 -4.91 -10.65 6.48
N PRO A 264 -6.03 -10.57 7.22
CA PRO A 264 -6.30 -9.46 8.12
C PRO A 264 -5.23 -9.38 9.22
N ILE A 265 -4.63 -8.20 9.37
CA ILE A 265 -3.58 -7.89 10.33
C ILE A 265 -3.94 -6.63 11.14
N GLY A 266 -5.19 -6.58 11.63
CA GLY A 266 -5.67 -5.56 12.55
C GLY A 266 -4.80 -5.43 13.80
N GLY A 267 -4.80 -4.24 14.41
CA GLY A 267 -4.08 -4.01 15.68
C GLY A 267 -2.55 -3.93 15.60
N ILE A 268 -1.92 -4.10 14.43
CA ILE A 268 -0.45 -4.08 14.29
C ILE A 268 0.22 -2.77 14.73
N HIS A 269 -0.55 -1.67 14.76
CA HIS A 269 -0.09 -0.35 15.21
C HIS A 269 -0.18 -0.17 16.73
N CYS A 270 -0.87 -1.08 17.43
CA CYS A 270 -0.92 -1.09 18.89
C CYS A 270 0.35 -1.79 19.40
N ALA A 271 1.42 -1.02 19.54
CA ALA A 271 2.60 -1.48 20.28
C ALA A 271 2.15 -2.04 21.64
N HIS A 272 2.73 -3.16 22.06
CA HIS A 272 2.43 -3.83 23.33
C HIS A 272 2.78 -2.90 24.51
N LYS A 273 1.91 -1.95 24.83
CA LYS A 273 1.80 -1.43 26.18
C LYS A 273 1.04 -2.50 26.93
N GLU A 274 1.72 -3.21 27.83
CA GLU A 274 1.02 -4.03 28.82
C GLU A 274 -0.07 -3.16 29.44
N LEU A 275 -1.31 -3.64 29.39
CA LEU A 275 -2.40 -3.00 30.13
C LEU A 275 -1.94 -2.94 31.60
N PRO A 276 -2.06 -1.78 32.27
CA PRO A 276 -1.77 -1.73 33.71
C PRO A 276 -2.63 -2.79 34.39
N GLN A 277 -1.99 -3.71 35.11
CA GLN A 277 -2.68 -4.66 35.99
C GLN A 277 -3.44 -3.92 37.09
#